data_AF-A0A0A1SLQ2-F1
#
_entry.id   AF-A0A0A1SLQ2-F1
#
_cell.length_a   1.000
_cell.length_b   1.000
_cell.length_c   1.000
_cell.angle_alpha   90.00
_cell.angle_beta   90.00
_cell.angle_gamma   90.00
#
_symmetry.space_group_name_H-M   'P 1'
#
loop_
_entity.id
_entity.type
_entity.pdbx_description
1 polymer ?
#
loop_
_entity_poly.entity_id
_entity_poly.type
_entity_poly.pdbx_seq_one_letter_code
_entity_poly.pdbx_strand_id
1 'polypeptide(L)'
;MKNSAIALAALSLASLVAAMPHQSSSHVLMGRDGQCTSNANCPAGYCCSKYGYCGTGPDYCTGGSTPPPPPPTSGNCGNTGAPCASGQCCSQYGYCGTGPDYCGSTPPPSGGNPPPSGGNTVHGDNANGSIYRFGDANECHRILREYGACGISTYFQNVDPNSSFVAMPSGIFDKYGSAQHNTLCGKKITIKHNGVTRTGVVADRNLSNDNSIDMCLDLWTAFGGHDNDGTVIHNMSFDIAV
;
A
#
# COMPACT_ATOMS: atom_id res chain seq x y z
N MET A 1 -41.23 -0.70 71.15
CA MET A 1 -41.23 -0.18 72.53
C MET A 1 -39.81 -0.27 73.08
N LYS A 2 -39.26 0.86 73.57
CA LYS A 2 -38.04 1.05 74.38
C LYS A 2 -36.71 0.84 73.63
N ASN A 3 -36.04 1.90 73.16
CA ASN A 3 -35.19 2.87 73.90
C ASN A 3 -34.09 2.19 74.72
N SER A 4 -32.82 2.39 74.37
CA SER A 4 -31.96 3.39 75.03
C SER A 4 -30.48 3.20 74.70
N ALA A 5 -29.81 4.34 74.61
CA ALA A 5 -28.38 4.56 74.43
C ALA A 5 -27.51 4.01 75.58
N ILE A 6 -26.18 4.13 75.41
CA ILE A 6 -25.10 4.44 76.39
C ILE A 6 -23.86 3.61 75.99
N ALA A 7 -22.60 4.06 75.97
CA ALA A 7 -21.94 5.37 75.97
C ALA A 7 -20.40 5.11 75.89
N LEU A 8 -19.60 6.19 75.88
CA LEU A 8 -18.16 6.27 76.18
C LEU A 8 -17.20 5.66 75.12
N ALA A 9 -16.03 6.23 74.78
CA ALA A 9 -15.27 7.34 75.35
C ALA A 9 -14.41 7.98 74.24
N ALA A 10 -14.27 9.31 74.30
CA ALA A 10 -13.23 10.03 73.59
C ALA A 10 -11.91 9.90 74.36
N LEU A 11 -10.86 9.37 73.73
CA LEU A 11 -9.47 9.62 74.12
C LEU A 11 -8.74 10.23 72.92
N SER A 12 -8.34 11.50 73.10
CA SER A 12 -7.43 12.20 72.22
C SER A 12 -6.00 11.69 72.44
N LEU A 13 -5.32 11.37 71.35
CA LEU A 13 -3.86 11.32 71.30
C LEU A 13 -3.42 12.13 70.09
N ALA A 14 -3.01 13.37 70.37
CA ALA A 14 -2.29 14.22 69.44
C ALA A 14 -1.03 13.47 68.98
N SER A 15 -0.95 13.20 67.67
CA SER A 15 0.28 12.72 67.03
C SER A 15 0.80 13.80 66.10
N LEU A 16 2.07 14.13 66.32
CA LEU A 16 2.93 15.06 65.62
C LEU A 16 2.63 15.14 64.11
N VAL A 17 2.36 16.35 63.63
CA VAL A 17 2.44 16.68 62.21
C VAL A 17 3.92 16.81 61.86
N ALA A 18 4.57 15.71 61.49
CA ALA A 18 5.81 15.81 60.74
C ALA A 18 5.45 16.32 59.35
N ALA A 19 5.88 17.55 59.03
CA ALA A 19 5.82 18.11 57.69
C ALA A 19 6.63 17.21 56.74
N MET A 20 5.95 16.35 56.01
CA MET A 20 6.52 15.63 54.88
C MET A 20 6.73 16.64 53.75
N PRO A 21 7.84 16.58 53.00
CA PRO A 21 7.93 17.35 51.77
C PRO A 21 6.75 16.98 50.89
N HIS A 22 6.03 17.99 50.42
CA HIS A 22 5.09 17.87 49.30
C HIS A 22 5.91 17.44 48.08
N GLN A 23 6.20 16.13 47.98
CA GLN A 23 6.36 15.51 46.68
C GLN A 23 4.96 15.59 46.09
N SER A 24 4.75 16.62 45.28
CA SER A 24 3.69 16.64 44.30
C SER A 24 3.94 15.42 43.42
N SER A 25 3.42 14.27 43.86
CA SER A 25 3.15 13.14 42.98
C SER A 25 2.16 13.66 41.98
N SER A 26 2.69 14.26 40.92
CA SER A 26 2.06 14.15 39.62
C SER A 26 1.94 12.66 39.40
N HIS A 27 0.77 12.12 39.78
CA HIS A 27 0.25 10.90 39.23
C HIS A 27 0.30 11.12 37.71
N VAL A 28 1.44 10.74 37.11
CA VAL A 28 1.48 10.38 35.71
C VAL A 28 0.55 9.19 35.66
N LEU A 29 -0.71 9.49 35.34
CA LEU A 29 -1.70 8.50 35.01
C LEU A 29 -1.04 7.67 33.90
N MET A 30 -0.56 6.49 34.26
CA MET A 30 -0.39 5.39 33.32
C MET A 30 -1.79 5.14 32.77
N GLY A 31 -2.13 5.92 31.73
CA GLY A 31 -3.39 5.82 31.02
C GLY A 31 -3.49 4.43 30.44
N ARG A 32 -4.67 3.81 30.62
CA ARG A 32 -5.04 2.54 29.99
C ARG A 32 -4.66 2.59 28.51
N ASP A 33 -4.08 1.50 28.01
CA ASP A 33 -3.51 1.37 26.67
C ASP A 33 -4.26 2.20 25.62
N GLY A 34 -3.60 3.26 25.13
CA GLY A 34 -4.10 4.12 24.07
C GLY A 34 -4.79 5.43 24.48
N GLN A 35 -4.97 5.74 25.78
CA GLN A 35 -5.50 7.04 26.21
C GLN A 35 -4.44 8.15 26.28
N CYS A 36 -4.82 9.37 25.92
CA CYS A 36 -3.93 10.53 25.89
C CYS A 36 -4.65 11.84 26.22
N THR A 37 -3.89 12.82 26.70
CA THR A 37 -4.35 14.21 26.85
C THR A 37 -3.57 15.17 25.95
N SER A 38 -2.48 14.69 25.35
CA SER A 38 -1.63 15.39 24.39
C SER A 38 -0.84 14.37 23.55
N ASN A 39 -0.26 14.81 22.44
CA ASN A 39 0.59 13.95 21.60
C ASN A 39 1.78 13.36 22.37
N ALA A 40 2.25 14.01 23.44
CA ALA A 40 3.35 13.52 24.27
C ALA A 40 3.00 12.24 25.06
N ASN A 41 1.71 11.92 25.18
CA ASN A 41 1.24 10.69 25.83
C ASN A 41 1.14 9.51 24.86
N CYS A 42 1.34 9.75 23.56
CA CYS A 42 1.23 8.73 22.53
C CYS A 42 2.58 8.14 22.15
N PRO A 43 2.61 6.88 21.67
CA PRO A 43 3.78 6.31 21.03
C PRO A 43 4.29 7.20 19.88
N ALA A 44 5.59 7.14 19.59
CA ALA A 44 6.17 7.90 18.48
C ALA A 44 5.43 7.57 17.16
N GLY A 45 5.07 8.60 16.39
CA GLY A 45 4.26 8.44 15.16
C GLY A 45 2.74 8.48 15.38
N TYR A 46 2.24 8.76 16.58
CA TYR A 46 0.80 8.82 16.88
C TYR A 46 0.38 10.20 17.41
N CYS A 47 -0.82 10.65 17.05
CA CYS A 47 -1.45 11.87 17.56
C CYS A 47 -2.52 11.53 18.60
N CYS A 48 -2.75 12.47 19.52
CA CYS A 48 -3.87 12.40 20.43
C CYS A 48 -5.11 13.01 19.80
N SER A 49 -6.12 12.18 19.53
CA SER A 49 -7.42 12.65 19.04
C SER A 49 -8.11 13.57 20.05
N LYS A 50 -9.05 14.38 19.56
CA LYS A 50 -9.97 15.15 20.42
C LYS A 50 -10.80 14.30 21.39
N TYR A 51 -10.85 12.98 21.17
CA TYR A 51 -11.55 12.01 22.01
C TYR A 51 -10.64 11.40 23.09
N GLY A 52 -9.38 11.82 23.16
CA GLY A 52 -8.42 11.37 24.18
C GLY A 52 -7.80 10.01 23.90
N TYR A 53 -7.67 9.64 22.61
CA TYR A 53 -7.06 8.37 22.18
C TYR A 53 -5.97 8.58 21.15
N CYS A 54 -4.89 7.80 21.28
CA CYS A 54 -3.77 7.78 20.34
C CYS A 54 -4.13 7.03 19.07
N GLY A 55 -3.79 7.61 17.92
CA GLY A 55 -3.99 6.98 16.62
C GLY A 55 -3.29 7.73 15.50
N THR A 56 -3.48 7.24 14.28
CA THR A 56 -2.92 7.81 13.06
C THR A 56 -4.05 8.36 12.18
N GLY A 57 -3.76 9.38 11.39
CA GLY A 57 -4.71 9.95 10.43
C GLY A 57 -5.47 11.18 10.92
N PRO A 58 -6.30 11.78 10.05
CA PRO A 58 -6.88 13.12 10.27
C PRO A 58 -7.82 13.21 11.47
N ASP A 59 -8.49 12.10 11.83
CA ASP A 59 -9.38 12.04 13.01
C ASP A 59 -8.62 12.09 14.34
N TYR A 60 -7.34 11.76 14.31
CA TYR A 60 -6.43 11.78 15.46
C TYR A 60 -5.52 13.01 15.47
N CYS A 61 -5.18 13.50 14.28
CA CYS A 61 -4.26 14.61 14.07
C CYS A 61 -5.01 15.89 13.66
N THR A 62 -5.94 16.36 14.49
CA THR A 62 -6.73 17.57 14.20
C THR A 62 -5.87 18.84 14.27
N GLY A 63 -5.93 19.70 13.26
CA GLY A 63 -5.19 20.98 13.23
C GLY A 63 -3.90 20.98 12.40
N GLY A 64 -3.72 20.01 11.50
CA GLY A 64 -2.61 20.02 10.53
C GLY A 64 -1.24 19.62 11.10
N SER A 65 -1.20 19.11 12.33
CA SER A 65 0.01 18.47 12.86
C SER A 65 0.07 17.03 12.35
N THR A 66 0.92 16.77 11.36
CA THR A 66 1.30 15.39 11.01
C THR A 66 1.89 14.70 12.24
N PRO A 67 1.69 13.39 12.45
CA PRO A 67 2.34 12.68 13.54
C PRO A 67 3.86 12.95 13.52
N PRO A 68 4.51 13.18 14.67
CA PRO A 68 5.95 13.36 14.68
C PRO A 68 6.60 12.09 14.11
N PRO A 69 7.52 12.22 13.12
CA PRO A 69 8.13 11.06 12.51
C PRO A 69 8.88 10.24 13.57
N PRO A 70 8.91 8.90 13.46
CA PRO A 70 9.70 8.07 14.35
C PRO A 70 11.18 8.49 14.31
N PRO A 71 11.94 8.33 15.41
CA PRO A 71 13.33 8.77 15.49
C PRO A 71 14.19 8.08 14.40
N PRO A 72 15.18 8.78 13.85
CA PRO A 72 15.93 8.32 12.69
C PRO A 72 16.74 7.05 13.00
N THR A 73 16.56 6.02 12.19
CA THR A 73 17.61 5.01 11.98
C THR A 73 18.23 5.29 10.62
N SER A 74 19.38 5.97 10.63
CA SER A 74 20.33 6.13 9.52
C SER A 74 19.78 6.16 8.07
N GLY A 75 19.72 7.36 7.48
CA GLY A 75 19.85 7.57 6.04
C GLY A 75 18.66 8.29 5.37
N ASN A 76 18.92 9.47 4.81
CA ASN A 76 18.00 10.17 3.92
C ASN A 76 18.06 9.54 2.53
N CYS A 77 17.20 8.57 2.24
CA CYS A 77 17.01 8.06 0.89
C CYS A 77 16.14 9.07 0.10
N GLY A 78 16.48 9.50 -1.10
CA GLY A 78 15.67 10.50 -1.85
C GLY A 78 16.44 11.74 -2.29
N ASN A 79 16.90 12.60 -1.36
CA ASN A 79 17.65 13.82 -1.74
C ASN A 79 19.18 13.70 -1.68
N THR A 80 19.71 12.69 -0.98
CA THR A 80 21.18 12.50 -0.83
C THR A 80 21.71 11.25 -1.52
N GLY A 81 20.85 10.51 -2.23
CA GLY A 81 21.24 9.34 -3.03
C GLY A 81 21.68 8.10 -2.24
N ALA A 82 21.74 8.14 -0.90
CA ALA A 82 22.10 6.98 -0.11
C ALA A 82 20.96 5.94 -0.15
N PRO A 83 21.21 4.70 -0.60
CA PRO A 83 20.21 3.64 -0.60
C PRO A 83 19.92 3.19 0.83
N CYS A 84 18.69 2.74 1.07
CA CYS A 84 18.34 2.14 2.35
C CYS A 84 19.07 0.82 2.59
N ALA A 85 19.20 0.46 3.87
CA ALA A 85 19.75 -0.84 4.25
C ALA A 85 18.93 -1.98 3.63
N SER A 86 19.58 -3.13 3.41
CA SER A 86 18.93 -4.30 2.82
C SER A 86 17.66 -4.67 3.58
N GLY A 87 16.55 -4.81 2.86
CA GLY A 87 15.23 -5.12 3.43
C GLY A 87 14.40 -3.91 3.87
N GLN A 88 14.89 -2.68 3.70
CA GLN A 88 14.15 -1.45 3.95
C GLN A 88 13.73 -0.74 2.65
N CYS A 89 12.61 -0.04 2.70
CA CYS A 89 12.10 0.79 1.61
C CYS A 89 12.29 2.28 1.92
N CYS A 90 12.31 3.10 0.88
CA CYS A 90 12.33 4.54 1.02
C CYS A 90 10.91 5.11 1.00
N SER A 91 10.47 5.71 2.10
CA SER A 91 9.20 6.44 2.14
C SER A 91 9.21 7.66 1.20
N GLN A 92 8.02 8.16 0.86
CA GLN A 92 7.84 9.40 0.08
C GLN A 92 8.52 10.64 0.70
N TYR A 93 8.80 10.60 2.01
CA TYR A 93 9.44 11.69 2.75
C TYR A 93 10.96 11.55 2.85
N GLY A 94 11.51 10.51 2.23
CA GLY A 94 12.93 10.29 2.12
C GLY A 94 13.59 9.62 3.33
N TYR A 95 12.82 8.79 4.04
CA TYR A 95 13.30 8.01 5.19
C TYR A 95 13.20 6.52 4.93
N CYS A 96 14.21 5.79 5.39
CA CYS A 96 14.26 4.33 5.32
C CYS A 96 13.44 3.68 6.44
N GLY A 97 12.78 2.57 6.13
CA GLY A 97 12.07 1.74 7.11
C GLY A 97 11.36 0.54 6.48
N THR A 98 10.55 -0.14 7.28
CA THR A 98 9.82 -1.36 6.88
C THR A 98 8.32 -1.18 7.07
N GLY A 99 7.51 -1.85 6.26
CA GLY A 99 6.05 -1.81 6.36
C GLY A 99 5.39 -0.80 5.41
N PRO A 100 4.06 -0.71 5.40
CA PRO A 100 3.30 0.01 4.36
C PRO A 100 3.63 1.49 4.24
N ASP A 101 3.99 2.18 5.32
CA ASP A 101 4.31 3.62 5.28
C ASP A 101 5.66 3.92 4.61
N TYR A 102 6.50 2.89 4.46
CA TYR A 102 7.81 2.95 3.82
C TYR A 102 7.83 2.23 2.47
N CYS A 103 7.08 1.13 2.35
CA CYS A 103 7.04 0.24 1.20
C CYS A 103 5.75 0.37 0.37
N GLY A 104 4.83 1.26 0.75
CA GLY A 104 3.53 1.48 0.11
C GLY A 104 3.53 2.64 -0.87
N SER A 105 3.38 2.28 -2.14
CA SER A 105 2.61 3.02 -3.17
C SER A 105 2.98 4.47 -3.49
N THR A 106 4.27 4.81 -3.51
CA THR A 106 4.81 5.88 -4.36
C THR A 106 6.18 5.45 -4.90
N PRO A 107 6.48 5.56 -6.20
CA PRO A 107 7.88 5.58 -6.62
C PRO A 107 8.51 6.85 -6.02
N PRO A 108 9.75 6.80 -5.50
CA PRO A 108 10.44 8.01 -5.08
C PRO A 108 10.55 8.96 -6.27
N PRO A 109 10.45 10.29 -6.07
CA PRO A 109 10.90 11.21 -7.09
C PRO A 109 12.40 10.95 -7.29
N SER A 110 12.74 10.35 -8.43
CA SER A 110 14.11 10.09 -8.88
C SER A 110 15.04 9.38 -7.87
N GLY A 111 15.09 8.04 -7.91
CA GLY A 111 16.33 7.31 -7.54
C GLY A 111 16.28 6.29 -6.40
N GLY A 112 15.29 5.40 -6.35
CA GLY A 112 15.29 4.27 -5.40
C GLY A 112 15.03 2.92 -6.07
N ASN A 113 16.03 2.04 -5.98
CA ASN A 113 16.20 0.63 -6.37
C ASN A 113 15.45 0.08 -7.60
N PRO A 114 16.17 -0.47 -8.60
CA PRO A 114 15.54 -1.21 -9.69
C PRO A 114 14.77 -2.43 -9.17
N PRO A 115 13.76 -2.92 -9.91
CA PRO A 115 13.13 -4.21 -9.63
C PRO A 115 14.20 -5.29 -9.46
N PRO A 116 13.93 -6.36 -8.69
CA PRO A 116 14.93 -7.38 -8.32
C PRO A 116 15.71 -7.81 -9.55
N SER A 117 16.96 -7.35 -9.61
CA SER A 117 17.88 -7.57 -10.71
C SER A 117 18.41 -8.99 -10.58
N GLY A 118 17.57 -9.96 -10.97
CA GLY A 118 17.88 -11.39 -10.88
C GLY A 118 17.29 -12.22 -12.03
N GLY A 119 16.45 -11.63 -12.88
CA GLY A 119 16.00 -12.26 -14.12
C GLY A 119 15.56 -11.19 -15.10
N ASN A 120 16.01 -11.27 -16.36
CA ASN A 120 15.60 -10.38 -17.47
C ASN A 120 14.11 -10.56 -17.85
N THR A 121 13.30 -11.17 -16.99
CA THR A 121 11.96 -11.64 -17.29
C THR A 121 11.12 -11.66 -16.02
N VAL A 122 9.95 -11.04 -16.09
CA VAL A 122 8.87 -11.22 -15.11
C VAL A 122 8.03 -12.40 -15.57
N HIS A 123 8.00 -13.43 -14.74
CA HIS A 123 7.32 -14.68 -15.02
C HIS A 123 6.17 -14.88 -14.04
N GLY A 124 5.08 -15.49 -14.50
CA GLY A 124 4.00 -15.96 -13.65
C GLY A 124 3.40 -17.25 -14.17
N ASP A 125 3.18 -18.19 -13.26
CA ASP A 125 2.43 -19.43 -13.47
C ASP A 125 1.06 -19.34 -12.79
N ASN A 126 0.13 -20.18 -13.25
CA ASN A 126 -1.23 -20.27 -12.70
C ASN A 126 -1.97 -18.92 -12.67
N ALA A 127 -1.70 -18.06 -13.64
CA ALA A 127 -2.38 -16.80 -13.79
C ALA A 127 -3.81 -17.02 -14.28
N ASN A 128 -4.70 -16.13 -13.83
CA ASN A 128 -6.02 -15.98 -14.39
C ASN A 128 -5.94 -15.08 -15.63
N GLY A 129 -6.75 -15.35 -16.64
CA GLY A 129 -7.04 -14.43 -17.71
C GLY A 129 -8.54 -14.11 -17.71
N SER A 130 -8.89 -12.92 -18.19
CA SER A 130 -10.27 -12.51 -18.45
C SER A 130 -10.33 -11.61 -19.67
N ILE A 131 -11.54 -11.32 -20.10
CA ILE A 131 -11.78 -10.35 -21.16
C ILE A 131 -11.90 -8.94 -20.56
N TYR A 132 -11.19 -7.97 -21.15
CA TYR A 132 -11.32 -6.56 -20.79
C TYR A 132 -12.70 -6.01 -21.18
N ARG A 133 -13.17 -6.39 -22.38
CA ARG A 133 -14.41 -5.91 -22.99
C ARG A 133 -14.89 -6.85 -24.09
N PHE A 134 -16.20 -7.11 -24.12
CA PHE A 134 -16.91 -7.79 -25.21
C PHE A 134 -16.97 -6.94 -26.49
N GLY A 135 -17.16 -7.60 -27.64
CA GLY A 135 -17.31 -6.97 -28.94
C GLY A 135 -15.98 -6.68 -29.64
N ASP A 136 -15.90 -5.58 -30.38
CA ASP A 136 -14.78 -5.30 -31.29
C ASP A 136 -13.42 -5.20 -30.57
N ALA A 137 -12.49 -6.07 -30.95
CA ALA A 137 -11.13 -6.07 -30.43
C ALA A 137 -10.39 -4.75 -30.70
N ASN A 138 -10.65 -4.10 -31.83
CA ASN A 138 -10.00 -2.82 -32.17
C ASN A 138 -10.39 -1.71 -31.19
N GLU A 139 -11.61 -1.74 -30.68
CA GLU A 139 -12.06 -0.77 -29.67
C GLU A 139 -11.35 -1.01 -28.33
N CYS A 140 -11.14 -2.28 -27.95
CA CYS A 140 -10.29 -2.61 -26.81
C CYS A 140 -8.84 -2.15 -27.02
N HIS A 141 -8.27 -2.39 -28.21
CA HIS A 141 -6.91 -1.94 -28.53
C HIS A 141 -6.78 -0.42 -28.39
N ARG A 142 -7.74 0.33 -28.93
CA ARG A 142 -7.80 1.79 -28.83
C ARG A 142 -7.88 2.26 -27.39
N ILE A 143 -8.82 1.70 -26.60
CA ILE A 143 -9.02 2.10 -25.20
C ILE A 143 -7.77 1.85 -24.37
N LEU A 144 -7.19 0.66 -24.43
CA LEU A 144 -5.99 0.34 -23.65
C LEU A 144 -4.78 1.17 -24.11
N ARG A 145 -4.65 1.43 -25.40
CA ARG A 145 -3.56 2.25 -25.94
C ARG A 145 -3.67 3.73 -25.55
N GLU A 146 -4.87 4.30 -25.58
CA GLU A 146 -5.11 5.73 -25.34
C GLU A 146 -5.31 6.08 -23.87
N TYR A 147 -6.04 5.24 -23.13
CA TYR A 147 -6.53 5.54 -21.79
C TYR A 147 -6.05 4.54 -20.72
N GLY A 148 -5.35 3.46 -21.10
CA GLY A 148 -4.73 2.57 -20.14
C GLY A 148 -3.69 3.29 -19.28
N ALA A 149 -3.44 2.79 -18.07
CA ALA A 149 -2.53 3.39 -17.10
C ALA A 149 -1.14 3.70 -17.66
N CYS A 150 -0.67 2.93 -18.64
CA CYS A 150 0.64 3.16 -19.27
C CYS A 150 0.67 4.39 -20.19
N GLY A 151 -0.47 4.89 -20.69
CA GLY A 151 -0.51 5.98 -21.67
C GLY A 151 0.28 5.67 -22.94
N ILE A 152 0.13 4.46 -23.49
CA ILE A 152 0.95 3.93 -24.60
C ILE A 152 1.03 4.90 -25.78
N SER A 153 -0.12 5.46 -26.19
CA SER A 153 -0.21 6.40 -27.32
C SER A 153 0.70 7.63 -27.17
N THR A 154 0.99 8.04 -25.94
CA THR A 154 1.69 9.27 -25.61
C THR A 154 3.17 9.01 -25.32
N TYR A 155 3.46 7.99 -24.51
CA TYR A 155 4.80 7.80 -23.95
C TYR A 155 5.61 6.67 -24.62
N PHE A 156 4.96 5.79 -25.38
CA PHE A 156 5.58 4.57 -25.93
C PHE A 156 5.49 4.53 -27.46
N GLN A 157 6.16 5.49 -28.11
CA GLN A 157 6.09 5.69 -29.58
C GLN A 157 6.57 4.49 -30.42
N ASN A 158 7.40 3.60 -29.84
CA ASN A 158 7.92 2.41 -30.52
C ASN A 158 6.96 1.21 -30.46
N VAL A 159 5.84 1.31 -29.76
CA VAL A 159 4.84 0.24 -29.68
C VAL A 159 3.98 0.28 -30.95
N ASP A 160 3.90 -0.85 -31.65
CA ASP A 160 3.08 -0.99 -32.86
C ASP A 160 1.60 -0.71 -32.52
N PRO A 161 0.96 0.28 -33.18
CA PRO A 161 -0.44 0.62 -32.94
C PRO A 161 -1.42 -0.52 -33.25
N ASN A 162 -1.03 -1.53 -34.03
CA ASN A 162 -1.85 -2.70 -34.34
C ASN A 162 -1.63 -3.88 -33.38
N SER A 163 -0.84 -3.70 -32.32
CA SER A 163 -0.67 -4.73 -31.29
C SER A 163 -2.00 -4.97 -30.55
N SER A 164 -2.21 -6.20 -30.08
CA SER A 164 -3.19 -6.43 -29.02
C SER A 164 -2.59 -6.09 -27.66
N PHE A 165 -3.42 -5.58 -26.77
CA PHE A 165 -3.01 -5.01 -25.49
C PHE A 165 -3.62 -5.79 -24.32
N VAL A 166 -2.97 -5.71 -23.17
CA VAL A 166 -3.46 -6.32 -21.92
C VAL A 166 -3.40 -5.35 -20.75
N ALA A 167 -4.31 -5.53 -19.78
CA ALA A 167 -4.17 -4.97 -18.45
C ALA A 167 -3.63 -6.04 -17.48
N MET A 168 -2.53 -5.73 -16.80
CA MET A 168 -1.90 -6.68 -15.88
C MET A 168 -2.56 -6.63 -14.50
N PRO A 169 -2.72 -7.76 -13.80
CA PRO A 169 -3.24 -7.78 -12.45
C PRO A 169 -2.44 -6.84 -11.53
N SER A 170 -3.13 -6.02 -10.76
CA SER A 170 -2.53 -5.02 -9.85
C SER A 170 -1.49 -5.62 -8.90
N GLY A 171 -1.75 -6.82 -8.36
CA GLY A 171 -0.80 -7.54 -7.50
C GLY A 171 0.53 -7.91 -8.16
N ILE A 172 0.63 -7.82 -9.49
CA ILE A 172 1.86 -7.92 -10.26
C ILE A 172 2.29 -6.54 -10.73
N PHE A 173 1.42 -5.80 -11.42
CA PHE A 173 1.74 -4.51 -12.03
C PHE A 173 2.37 -3.54 -11.03
N ASP A 174 1.79 -3.38 -9.84
CA ASP A 174 2.21 -2.37 -8.87
C ASP A 174 3.61 -2.59 -8.29
N LYS A 175 4.13 -3.81 -8.39
CA LYS A 175 5.50 -4.14 -7.95
C LYS A 175 6.56 -3.50 -8.84
N TYR A 176 6.19 -3.03 -10.03
CA TYR A 176 7.10 -2.57 -11.08
C TYR A 176 6.99 -1.07 -11.39
N GLY A 177 6.20 -0.35 -10.59
CA GLY A 177 5.99 1.10 -10.68
C GLY A 177 4.53 1.46 -10.91
N SER A 178 4.28 2.69 -11.37
CA SER A 178 2.93 3.19 -11.59
C SER A 178 2.81 3.97 -12.89
N ALA A 179 1.63 3.89 -13.50
CA ALA A 179 1.27 4.57 -14.75
C ALA A 179 2.36 4.42 -15.84
N GLN A 180 2.67 5.48 -16.58
CA GLN A 180 3.68 5.50 -17.65
C GLN A 180 5.11 5.19 -17.17
N HIS A 181 5.38 5.25 -15.87
CA HIS A 181 6.70 4.98 -15.29
C HIS A 181 6.85 3.53 -14.82
N ASN A 182 5.81 2.71 -14.97
CA ASN A 182 5.90 1.29 -14.68
C ASN A 182 6.80 0.58 -15.70
N THR A 183 7.77 -0.19 -15.22
CA THR A 183 8.77 -0.87 -16.06
C THR A 183 8.20 -1.98 -16.95
N LEU A 184 6.97 -2.44 -16.70
CA LEU A 184 6.24 -3.36 -17.57
C LEU A 184 5.55 -2.65 -18.74
N CYS A 185 5.25 -1.35 -18.63
CA CYS A 185 4.50 -0.64 -19.66
C CYS A 185 5.20 -0.67 -21.02
N GLY A 186 4.42 -0.93 -22.07
CA GLY A 186 4.91 -1.04 -23.44
C GLY A 186 5.78 -2.28 -23.71
N LYS A 187 6.02 -3.13 -22.70
CA LYS A 187 6.75 -4.39 -22.89
C LYS A 187 5.85 -5.45 -23.50
N LYS A 188 6.45 -6.32 -24.30
CA LYS A 188 5.79 -7.49 -24.84
C LYS A 188 5.57 -8.50 -23.72
N ILE A 189 4.32 -8.95 -23.56
CA ILE A 189 3.97 -10.12 -22.77
C ILE A 189 3.79 -11.31 -23.72
N THR A 190 4.32 -12.47 -23.34
CA THR A 190 4.05 -13.75 -23.99
C THR A 190 3.18 -14.57 -23.06
N ILE A 191 1.98 -14.95 -23.50
CA ILE A 191 0.98 -15.67 -22.70
C ILE A 191 0.83 -17.08 -23.30
N LYS A 192 0.79 -18.09 -22.45
CA LYS A 192 0.65 -19.50 -22.82
C LYS A 192 -0.50 -20.14 -22.06
N HIS A 193 -1.33 -20.90 -22.77
CA HIS A 193 -2.42 -21.68 -22.19
C HIS A 193 -2.78 -22.85 -23.13
N ASN A 194 -2.90 -24.06 -22.59
CA ASN A 194 -3.31 -25.27 -23.33
C ASN A 194 -2.58 -25.47 -24.68
N GLY A 195 -1.26 -25.22 -24.71
CA GLY A 195 -0.43 -25.34 -25.91
C GLY A 195 -0.54 -24.18 -26.90
N VAL A 196 -1.45 -23.23 -26.69
CA VAL A 196 -1.52 -21.97 -27.45
C VAL A 196 -0.55 -20.97 -26.85
N THR A 197 0.18 -20.26 -27.71
CA THR A 197 1.03 -19.13 -27.34
C THR A 197 0.61 -17.90 -28.13
N ARG A 198 0.37 -16.79 -27.43
CA ARG A 198 0.11 -15.47 -28.03
C ARG A 198 0.93 -14.40 -27.33
N THR A 199 1.05 -13.27 -27.99
CA THR A 199 1.75 -12.10 -27.46
C THR A 199 0.84 -10.90 -27.47
N GLY A 200 0.96 -10.06 -26.44
CA GLY A 200 0.35 -8.74 -26.38
C GLY A 200 1.34 -7.72 -25.84
N VAL A 201 0.85 -6.52 -25.57
CA VAL A 201 1.62 -5.44 -24.93
C VAL A 201 0.94 -5.01 -23.65
N VAL A 202 1.71 -4.87 -22.56
CA VAL A 202 1.19 -4.36 -21.29
C VAL A 202 0.86 -2.88 -21.43
N ALA A 203 -0.41 -2.53 -21.25
CA ALA A 203 -0.93 -1.18 -21.47
C ALA A 203 -1.69 -0.60 -20.27
N ASP A 204 -2.15 -1.45 -19.35
CA ASP A 204 -2.99 -1.01 -18.26
C ASP A 204 -2.82 -1.90 -17.01
N ARG A 205 -3.50 -1.49 -15.93
CA ARG A 205 -3.57 -2.19 -14.66
C ARG A 205 -4.99 -2.67 -14.40
N ASN A 206 -5.15 -3.96 -14.15
CA ASN A 206 -6.40 -4.56 -13.74
C ASN A 206 -6.55 -4.50 -12.20
N LEU A 207 -7.62 -3.86 -11.75
CA LEU A 207 -8.00 -3.70 -10.33
C LEU A 207 -9.09 -4.67 -9.88
N SER A 208 -9.56 -5.56 -10.76
CA SER A 208 -10.60 -6.51 -10.43
C SER A 208 -10.13 -7.53 -9.38
N ASN A 209 -11.11 -8.13 -8.70
CA ASN A 209 -10.84 -9.18 -7.70
C ASN A 209 -10.41 -10.50 -8.34
N ASP A 210 -10.60 -10.67 -9.65
CA ASP A 210 -10.22 -11.89 -10.36
C ASP A 210 -8.70 -12.03 -10.51
N ASN A 211 -7.95 -10.95 -10.24
CA ASN A 211 -6.49 -10.90 -10.28
C ASN A 211 -5.94 -11.50 -11.59
N SER A 212 -6.53 -11.07 -12.69
CA SER A 212 -6.38 -11.65 -14.01
C SER A 212 -5.66 -10.71 -14.99
N ILE A 213 -5.09 -11.30 -16.04
CA ILE A 213 -4.65 -10.58 -17.24
C ILE A 213 -5.90 -10.29 -18.07
N ASP A 214 -6.31 -9.03 -18.12
CA ASP A 214 -7.43 -8.61 -18.97
C ASP A 214 -6.95 -8.46 -20.40
N MET A 215 -7.54 -9.25 -21.29
CA MET A 215 -7.20 -9.32 -22.72
C MET A 215 -8.30 -8.72 -23.59
N CYS A 216 -7.89 -8.14 -24.71
CA CYS A 216 -8.83 -7.85 -25.79
C CYS A 216 -9.40 -9.14 -26.40
N LEU A 217 -10.59 -9.04 -27.03
CA LEU A 217 -11.34 -10.21 -27.50
C LEU A 217 -10.51 -11.12 -28.42
N ASP A 218 -9.64 -10.56 -29.27
CA ASP A 218 -8.77 -11.31 -30.18
C ASP A 218 -7.76 -12.21 -29.47
N LEU A 219 -7.12 -11.72 -28.40
CA LEU A 219 -6.26 -12.53 -27.54
C LEU A 219 -7.06 -13.50 -26.70
N TRP A 220 -8.17 -13.04 -26.14
CA TRP A 220 -9.01 -13.81 -25.24
C TRP A 220 -9.58 -15.07 -25.92
N THR A 221 -10.14 -14.89 -27.11
CA THR A 221 -10.69 -15.99 -27.92
C THR A 221 -9.63 -16.96 -28.40
N ALA A 222 -8.39 -16.50 -28.62
CA ALA A 222 -7.29 -17.40 -28.95
C ALA A 222 -6.98 -18.42 -27.84
N PHE A 223 -7.35 -18.13 -26.59
CA PHE A 223 -7.19 -19.04 -25.45
C PHE A 223 -8.46 -19.83 -25.10
N GLY A 224 -9.50 -19.75 -25.93
CA GLY A 224 -10.76 -20.49 -25.76
C GLY A 224 -11.88 -19.70 -25.10
N GLY A 225 -11.70 -18.39 -24.87
CA GLY A 225 -12.79 -17.50 -24.50
C GLY A 225 -13.77 -17.28 -25.65
N HIS A 226 -14.97 -16.78 -25.33
CA HIS A 226 -16.00 -16.47 -26.32
C HIS A 226 -16.52 -15.04 -26.11
N ASP A 227 -16.96 -14.39 -27.19
CA ASP A 227 -17.58 -13.08 -27.05
C ASP A 227 -18.91 -13.19 -26.28
N ASN A 228 -19.19 -12.18 -25.46
CA ASN A 228 -20.30 -12.16 -24.48
C ASN A 228 -20.21 -13.26 -23.39
N ASP A 229 -19.04 -13.88 -23.21
CA ASP A 229 -18.73 -14.80 -22.13
C ASP A 229 -17.55 -14.28 -21.30
N GLY A 230 -17.85 -13.80 -20.10
CA GLY A 230 -16.88 -13.24 -19.15
C GLY A 230 -16.25 -14.29 -18.23
N THR A 231 -16.38 -15.58 -18.53
CA THR A 231 -15.79 -16.66 -17.74
C THR A 231 -14.29 -16.43 -17.56
N VAL A 232 -13.75 -16.59 -16.36
CA VAL A 232 -12.30 -16.50 -16.12
C VAL A 232 -11.62 -17.79 -16.61
N ILE A 233 -10.52 -17.66 -17.34
CA ILE A 233 -9.70 -18.79 -17.77
C ILE A 233 -8.53 -18.90 -16.79
N HIS A 234 -8.38 -20.07 -16.19
CA HIS A 234 -7.35 -20.36 -15.21
C HIS A 234 -6.15 -21.07 -15.83
N ASN A 235 -5.05 -21.18 -15.07
CA ASN A 235 -3.86 -21.93 -15.45
C ASN A 235 -3.20 -21.40 -16.73
N MET A 236 -3.08 -20.09 -16.86
CA MET A 236 -2.19 -19.46 -17.84
C MET A 236 -0.79 -19.30 -17.25
N SER A 237 0.22 -19.26 -18.12
CA SER A 237 1.53 -18.72 -17.75
C SER A 237 1.91 -17.56 -18.64
N PHE A 238 2.77 -16.69 -18.14
CA PHE A 238 3.25 -15.54 -18.90
C PHE A 238 4.71 -15.19 -18.63
N ASP A 239 5.31 -14.54 -19.62
CA ASP A 239 6.67 -14.02 -19.58
C ASP A 239 6.69 -12.57 -20.12
N ILE A 240 7.27 -11.63 -19.38
CA ILE A 240 7.49 -10.24 -19.81
C ILE A 240 8.97 -9.92 -19.72
N ALA A 241 9.60 -9.55 -20.83
CA ALA A 241 11.01 -9.12 -20.80
C ALA A 241 11.10 -7.71 -20.18
N VAL A 242 11.82 -7.58 -19.07
CA VAL A 242 12.03 -6.31 -18.34
C VAL A 242 13.40 -5.74 -18.60
#